data_AF-A0A7R9R350-F1
#
_entry.id   AF-A0A7R9R350-F1
#
_cell.length_a   1.000
_cell.length_b   1.000
_cell.length_c   1.000
_cell.angle_alpha   90.00
_cell.angle_beta   90.00
_cell.angle_gamma   90.00
#
_symmetry.space_group_name_H-M   'P 1'
#
loop_
_entity.id
_entity.type
_entity.pdbx_description
1 polymer ?
#
loop_
_entity_poly.entity_id
_entity_poly.type
_entity_poly.pdbx_seq_one_letter_code
_entity_poly.pdbx_strand_id
1 'polypeptide(L)' 'PKQNWIPWVTINGQHTDAMQKLAESNLLKLVCDSYQGSPKPEPCQSV' A
#
# COMPACT_ATOMS: atom_id res chain seq x y z
N PRO A 1 11.05 -9.21 -7.06
CA PRO A 1 10.32 -10.31 -7.73
C PRO A 1 10.07 -10.00 -9.21
N LYS A 2 10.02 -11.02 -10.09
CA LYS A 2 9.66 -10.83 -11.50
C LYS A 2 8.15 -10.57 -11.58
N GLN A 3 7.71 -9.54 -12.30
CA GLN A 3 6.29 -9.24 -12.48
C GLN A 3 5.63 -10.37 -13.29
N ASN A 4 4.57 -10.97 -12.74
CA ASN A 4 3.88 -12.09 -13.38
C ASN A 4 2.45 -11.74 -13.82
N TRP A 5 1.87 -10.66 -13.28
CA TRP A 5 0.55 -10.16 -13.65
C TRP A 5 0.45 -8.65 -13.46
N ILE A 6 -0.54 -8.02 -14.08
CA ILE A 6 -0.91 -6.62 -13.86
C ILE A 6 -2.31 -6.52 -13.23
N PRO A 7 -2.58 -5.49 -12.42
CA PRO A 7 -1.64 -4.46 -11.95
C PRO A 7 -0.57 -5.03 -11.00
N TRP A 8 0.66 -4.51 -11.06
CA TRP A 8 1.76 -4.90 -10.16
C TRP A 8 2.10 -3.73 -9.24
N VAL A 9 1.65 -3.78 -7.99
CA VAL A 9 1.74 -2.66 -7.04
C VAL A 9 3.00 -2.78 -6.19
N THR A 10 3.77 -1.70 -6.14
CA THR A 10 4.94 -1.58 -5.25
C THR A 10 4.78 -0.37 -4.35
N ILE A 11 5.07 -0.52 -3.06
CA ILE A 11 5.12 0.60 -2.11
C ILE A 11 6.54 0.70 -1.58
N ASN A 12 7.15 1.89 -1.68
CA ASN A 12 8.53 2.15 -1.25
C ASN A 12 9.54 1.13 -1.83
N GLY A 13 9.35 0.72 -3.09
CA GLY A 13 10.21 -0.24 -3.79
C GLY A 13 10.03 -1.71 -3.36
N GLN A 14 9.11 -2.01 -2.45
CA GLN A 14 8.82 -3.37 -2.00
C GLN A 14 7.50 -3.89 -2.59
N HIS A 15 7.45 -5.21 -2.80
CA HIS A 15 6.27 -5.93 -3.27
C HIS A 15 6.13 -7.24 -2.51
N THR A 16 4.91 -7.53 -2.05
CA THR A 16 4.48 -8.82 -1.52
C THR A 16 3.06 -9.11 -1.98
N ASP A 17 2.67 -10.38 -2.02
CA ASP A 17 1.30 -10.77 -2.39
C ASP A 17 0.25 -10.18 -1.42
N ALA A 18 0.60 -10.01 -0.14
CA ALA A 18 -0.28 -9.38 0.84
C ALA A 18 -0.49 -7.89 0.55
N MET A 19 0.59 -7.17 0.19
CA MET A 19 0.48 -5.77 -0.25
C MET A 19 -0.32 -5.65 -1.54
N GLN A 20 -0.14 -6.55 -2.49
CA GLN A 20 -0.91 -6.58 -3.72
C GLN A 20 -2.41 -6.76 -3.44
N LYS A 21 -2.78 -7.77 -2.63
CA LYS A 21 -4.17 -8.01 -2.23
C LYS A 21 -4.77 -6.83 -1.46
N LEU A 22 -3.99 -6.20 -0.57
CA LEU A 22 -4.44 -5.02 0.16
C LEU A 22 -4.55 -3.80 -0.75
N ALA A 23 -3.67 -3.63 -1.73
CA ALA A 23 -3.76 -2.55 -2.71
C ALA A 23 -5.03 -2.68 -3.56
N GLU A 24 -5.34 -3.91 -4.01
CA GLU A 24 -6.52 -4.20 -4.82
C GLU A 24 -7.84 -4.01 -4.05
N SER A 25 -7.83 -4.22 -2.72
CA SER A 25 -9.02 -4.07 -1.89
C SER A 25 -9.15 -2.69 -1.24
N ASN A 26 -8.05 -2.11 -0.76
CA ASN A 26 -7.98 -0.80 -0.12
C ASN A 26 -6.57 -0.20 -0.20
N LEU A 27 -6.26 0.45 -1.33
CA LEU A 27 -4.97 1.12 -1.54
C LEU A 27 -4.69 2.23 -0.52
N LEU A 28 -5.72 2.98 -0.09
CA LEU A 28 -5.56 4.05 0.90
C LEU A 28 -4.99 3.49 2.22
N LYS A 29 -5.54 2.36 2.68
CA LYS A 29 -5.07 1.68 3.87
C LYS A 29 -3.60 1.29 3.76
N LEU A 30 -3.22 0.68 2.64
CA LEU A 30 -1.84 0.27 2.41
C LEU A 30 -0.87 1.46 2.44
N VAL A 31 -1.23 2.59 1.85
CA VAL A 31 -0.41 3.82 1.88
C VAL A 31 -0.31 4.38 3.31
N CYS A 32 -1.43 4.45 4.03
CA CYS A 32 -1.47 4.98 5.38
C CYS A 32 -0.75 4.10 6.42
N ASP A 33 -0.75 2.78 6.22
CA ASP A 33 0.00 1.82 7.03
C ASP A 33 1.51 1.90 6.74
N SER A 34 1.88 2.23 5.49
CA SER A 34 3.27 2.38 5.06
C SER A 34 3.87 3.76 5.37
N TYR A 35 3.06 4.72 5.80
CA TYR A 35 3.50 6.08 6.12
C TYR A 35 4.17 6.15 7.49
N GLN A 36 5.40 6.65 7.50
CA GLN A 36 6.25 6.74 8.71
C GLN A 36 6.21 8.10 9.38
N GLY A 37 5.61 9.12 8.74
CA GLY A 37 5.53 10.47 9.28
C GLY A 37 4.53 10.60 10.42
N SER A 38 4.77 11.58 11.29
CA SER A 38 3.83 11.99 12.35
C SER A 38 3.67 13.52 12.33
N PRO A 39 2.44 14.05 12.38
CA PRO A 39 1.16 13.32 12.43
C PRO A 39 0.80 12.66 11.09
N LYS A 40 -0.04 11.62 11.13
CA LYS A 40 -0.61 11.06 9.90
C LYS A 40 -1.59 12.06 9.25
N PRO A 41 -1.64 12.16 7.90
CA PRO A 41 -2.60 13.01 7.20
C PRO A 41 -4.05 12.69 7.59
N GLU A 42 -4.95 13.67 7.54
CA GLU A 42 -6.38 13.51 7.86
C GLU A 42 -7.04 12.30 7.16
N PRO A 43 -6.79 12.04 5.85
CA PRO A 43 -7.36 10.87 5.18
C PRO A 43 -6.97 9.55 5.83
N CYS A 44 -5.80 9.48 6.49
CA CYS A 44 -5.30 8.29 7.17
C CYS A 44 -5.88 8.07 8.58
N GLN A 45 -6.68 9.01 9.08
CA GLN A 45 -7.29 8.91 10.42
C GLN A 45 -8.58 8.08 10.41
N SER A 46 -9.18 7.85 9.24
CA SER A 46 -10.48 7.18 9.06
C SER A 46 -10.39 5.86 8.29
N VAL A 47 -9.21 5.23 8.25
CA VAL A 47 -8.89 4.08 7.38
C VAL A 47 -8.75 2.77 8.15
#